data_AF-A0A7X2IP97-F1
#
_entry.id   AF-A0A7X2IP97-F1
#
_cell.length_a   1.000
_cell.length_b   1.000
_cell.length_c   1.000
_cell.angle_alpha   90.00
_cell.angle_beta   90.00
_cell.angle_gamma   90.00
#
_symmetry.space_group_name_H-M   'P 1'
#
loop_
_entity.id
_entity.type
_entity.pdbx_description
1 polymer ?
#
loop_
_entity_poly.entity_id
_entity_poly.type
_entity_poly.pdbx_seq_one_letter_code
_entity_poly.pdbx_strand_id
1 'polypeptide(L)'
;MIYVDVLWLHTDDALPVRIVSELDAQRYEVRKLEFFRTRGVGFAESDFAFGSTELDPAPVPELPQINADTRRHGAEISAQEFEALWRQYASA
;
A
#
# COMPACT_ATOMS: atom_id res chain seq x y z
N MET A 1 -13.04 -1.36 7.95
CA MET A 1 -11.88 -1.30 7.06
C MET A 1 -11.57 0.14 6.76
N ILE A 2 -10.30 0.47 6.74
CA ILE A 2 -9.75 1.79 6.38
C ILE A 2 -8.91 1.57 5.11
N TYR A 3 -8.89 2.53 4.19
CA TYR A 3 -8.13 2.39 2.95
C TYR A 3 -7.24 3.61 2.76
N VAL A 4 -5.94 3.38 2.58
CA VAL A 4 -4.95 4.45 2.46
C VAL A 4 -4.14 4.28 1.18
N ASP A 5 -3.79 5.41 0.59
CA ASP A 5 -2.92 5.51 -0.57
C ASP A 5 -1.79 6.47 -0.26
N VAL A 6 -0.55 5.98 -0.31
CA VAL A 6 0.65 6.70 0.08
C VAL A 6 1.63 6.72 -1.07
N LEU A 7 1.86 7.90 -1.62
CA LEU A 7 2.98 8.17 -2.51
C LEU A 7 4.27 8.37 -1.69
N TRP A 8 5.37 7.77 -2.13
CA TRP A 8 6.68 7.93 -1.54
C TRP A 8 7.71 8.44 -2.57
N LEU A 9 8.20 9.66 -2.36
CA LEU A 9 9.13 10.35 -3.23
C LEU A 9 10.58 9.96 -2.90
N HIS A 10 11.12 9.03 -3.68
CA HIS A 10 12.54 8.67 -3.68
C HIS A 10 12.96 8.14 -5.06
N THR A 11 14.26 7.88 -5.25
CA THR A 11 14.84 7.37 -6.49
C THR A 11 15.38 5.94 -6.38
N ASP A 12 15.20 5.28 -5.23
CA ASP A 12 15.57 3.88 -5.04
C ASP A 12 14.56 2.93 -5.74
N ASP A 13 15.01 2.22 -6.76
CA ASP A 13 14.17 1.27 -7.53
C ASP A 13 13.88 -0.03 -6.77
N ALA A 14 14.61 -0.31 -5.68
CA ALA A 14 14.36 -1.44 -4.81
C ALA A 14 13.20 -1.20 -3.84
N LEU A 15 12.69 0.03 -3.74
CA LEU A 15 11.59 0.41 -2.85
C LEU A 15 10.34 0.83 -3.66
N PRO A 16 9.13 0.64 -3.10
CA PRO A 16 7.91 1.04 -3.78
C PRO A 16 7.74 2.56 -3.75
N VAL A 17 7.33 3.14 -4.88
CA VAL A 17 7.05 4.58 -5.01
C VAL A 17 5.62 4.93 -4.61
N ARG A 18 4.72 3.94 -4.54
CA ARG A 18 3.35 4.10 -4.02
C ARG A 18 2.93 2.81 -3.32
N ILE A 19 2.26 2.96 -2.19
CA ILE A 19 1.73 1.86 -1.39
C ILE A 19 0.25 2.13 -1.17
N VAL A 20 -0.60 1.15 -1.48
CA VAL A 20 -2.04 1.23 -1.28
C VAL A 20 -2.47 0.07 -0.40
N SER A 21 -3.03 0.36 0.78
CA SER A 21 -3.33 -0.65 1.78
C SER A 21 -4.80 -0.60 2.21
N GLU A 22 -5.42 -1.76 2.31
CA GLU A 22 -6.63 -1.98 3.10
C GLU A 22 -6.20 -2.40 4.51
N LEU A 23 -6.75 -1.71 5.50
CA LEU A 23 -6.44 -1.90 6.91
C LEU A 23 -7.67 -2.35 7.69
N ASP A 24 -7.45 -3.15 8.72
CA ASP A 24 -8.47 -3.49 9.71
C ASP A 24 -8.76 -2.31 10.67
N ALA A 25 -9.62 -2.54 11.68
CA ALA A 25 -9.97 -1.51 12.67
C ALA A 25 -8.80 -1.14 13.61
N GLN A 26 -7.76 -1.97 13.67
CA GLN A 26 -6.54 -1.76 14.43
C GLN A 26 -5.39 -1.23 13.56
N ARG A 27 -5.67 -0.94 12.28
CA ARG A 27 -4.75 -0.43 11.25
C ARG A 27 -3.68 -1.43 10.80
N TYR A 28 -3.87 -2.72 11.05
CA TYR A 28 -3.02 -3.74 10.43
C TYR A 28 -3.44 -3.95 8.99
N GLU A 29 -2.46 -4.21 8.12
CA GLU A 29 -2.71 -4.48 6.72
C GLU A 29 -3.45 -5.82 6.55
N VAL A 30 -4.53 -5.79 5.78
CA VAL A 30 -5.29 -6.96 5.33
C VAL A 30 -4.93 -7.29 3.88
N ARG A 31 -4.80 -6.24 3.06
CA ARG A 31 -4.34 -6.31 1.67
C ARG A 31 -3.44 -5.12 1.35
N LYS A 32 -2.42 -5.33 0.54
CA LYS A 32 -1.49 -4.28 0.09
C LYS A 32 -1.15 -4.41 -1.39
N LEU A 33 -1.06 -3.28 -2.07
CA LEU A 33 -0.42 -3.11 -3.38
C LEU A 33 0.82 -2.24 -3.23
N GLU A 34 1.93 -2.66 -3.83
CA GLU A 34 3.17 -1.91 -3.90
C GLU A 34 3.53 -1.64 -5.36
N PHE A 35 3.63 -0.37 -5.73
CA PHE A 35 4.00 0.05 -7.08
C PHE A 35 5.48 0.38 -7.11
N PHE A 36 6.23 -0.33 -7.94
CA PHE A 36 7.66 -0.10 -8.14
C PHE A 36 7.90 0.66 -9.43
N ARG A 37 8.94 1.50 -9.47
CA ARG A 37 9.30 2.27 -10.66
C ARG A 37 9.58 1.39 -11.88
N THR A 38 10.26 0.27 -11.67
CA THR A 38 10.78 -0.59 -12.75
C THR A 38 10.33 -2.05 -12.67
N ARG A 39 9.79 -2.50 -11.54
CA ARG A 39 9.47 -3.92 -11.27
C ARG A 39 7.99 -4.28 -11.37
N GLY A 40 7.15 -3.35 -11.79
CA GLY A 40 5.70 -3.55 -11.86
C GLY A 40 5.04 -3.39 -10.49
N VAL A 41 3.97 -4.15 -10.26
CA VAL A 41 3.15 -4.07 -9.05
C VAL A 41 3.25 -5.38 -8.28
N GLY A 42 3.65 -5.30 -7.01
CA GLY A 42 3.57 -6.40 -6.06
C GLY A 42 2.29 -6.29 -5.24
N PHE A 43 1.80 -7.42 -4.73
CA PHE A 43 0.60 -7.44 -3.89
C PHE A 43 0.66 -8.55 -2.85
N ALA A 44 -0.02 -8.32 -1.73
CA ALA A 44 -0.14 -9.29 -0.66
C ALA A 44 -1.52 -9.24 0.01
N GLU A 45 -1.97 -10.39 0.49
CA GLU A 45 -3.10 -10.60 1.37
C GLU A 45 -2.74 -11.69 2.40
N SER A 46 -3.60 -11.91 3.39
CA SER A 46 -3.31 -12.74 4.59
C SER A 46 -2.47 -14.00 4.34
N ASP A 47 -2.85 -14.81 3.36
CA ASP A 47 -2.23 -16.11 3.10
C ASP A 47 -1.42 -16.15 1.79
N PHE A 48 -1.25 -15.00 1.12
CA PHE A 48 -0.63 -14.94 -0.20
C PHE A 48 0.18 -13.66 -0.42
N ALA A 49 1.37 -13.83 -0.98
CA ALA A 49 2.25 -12.74 -1.38
C ALA A 49 2.72 -12.98 -2.82
N PHE A 50 2.68 -11.95 -3.65
CA PHE A 50 3.25 -11.95 -4.99
C PHE A 50 4.51 -11.07 -5.05
N GLY A 51 5.59 -11.64 -5.57
CA GLY A 51 6.89 -10.97 -5.63
C GLY A 51 7.57 -10.90 -4.27
N SER A 52 8.05 -9.72 -3.89
CA SER A 52 8.67 -9.44 -2.58
C SER A 52 7.78 -8.62 -1.65
N THR A 53 6.50 -8.47 -1.99
CA THR A 53 5.55 -7.66 -1.22
C THR A 53 4.94 -8.53 -0.12
N GLU A 54 5.00 -8.05 1.11
CA GLU A 54 4.50 -8.74 2.31
C GLU A 54 3.69 -7.76 3.16
N LEU A 55 2.71 -8.22 3.92
CA LEU A 55 1.97 -7.38 4.87
C LEU A 55 2.88 -6.98 6.05
N ASP A 56 2.79 -5.73 6.48
CA ASP A 56 3.58 -5.28 7.62
C ASP A 56 3.08 -5.90 8.94
N PRO A 57 3.99 -6.38 9.83
CA PRO A 57 3.61 -6.98 11.11
C PRO A 57 3.20 -5.94 12.18
N ALA A 58 3.20 -4.66 11.81
CA ALA A 58 2.89 -3.53 12.67
C ALA A 58 1.76 -2.70 12.06
N PRO A 59 0.97 -2.00 12.89
CA PRO A 59 -0.10 -1.16 12.38
C PRO A 59 0.47 0.01 11.55
N VAL A 60 -0.17 0.32 10.43
CA VAL A 60 0.20 1.44 9.57
C VAL A 60 0.00 2.75 10.33
N PRO A 61 0.99 3.67 10.40
CA PRO A 61 0.85 4.93 11.11
C PRO A 61 -0.30 5.80 10.59
N GLU A 62 -0.83 6.70 11.42
CA GLU A 62 -1.89 7.62 11.01
C GLU A 62 -1.42 8.58 9.91
N LEU A 63 -2.33 9.06 9.06
CA LEU A 63 -1.98 9.95 7.94
C LEU A 63 -1.22 11.21 8.36
N PRO A 64 -1.56 11.91 9.48
CA PRO A 64 -0.75 13.03 9.95
C PRO A 64 0.70 12.65 10.29
N GLN A 65 0.94 11.41 10.76
CA GLN A 65 2.28 10.91 11.07
C GLN A 65 3.03 10.53 9.79
N ILE A 66 2.35 9.91 8.82
CA ILE A 66 2.91 9.59 7.49
C ILE A 66 3.33 10.89 6.78
N ASN A 67 2.43 11.87 6.74
CA ASN A 67 2.60 13.15 6.05
C ASN A 67 3.55 14.12 6.77
N ALA A 68 4.04 13.76 7.97
CA ALA A 68 5.09 14.51 8.64
C ALA A 68 6.46 14.35 7.94
N ASP A 69 6.69 13.25 7.21
CA ASP A 69 7.82 13.13 6.26
C ASP A 69 7.42 13.80 4.94
N THR A 70 8.14 14.85 4.54
CA THR A 70 7.85 15.62 3.31
C THR A 70 8.03 14.81 2.03
N ARG A 71 8.67 13.64 2.10
CA ARG A 71 8.76 12.70 0.97
C ARG A 71 7.52 11.83 0.84
N ARG A 72 6.58 11.87 1.78
CA ARG A 72 5.39 11.02 1.79
C ARG A 72 4.13 11.88 1.63
N HIS A 73 3.22 11.38 0.82
CA HIS A 73 1.91 11.98 0.60
C HIS A 73 0.84 10.89 0.68
N GLY A 74 0.23 10.78 1.84
CA GLY A 74 -0.84 9.85 2.16
C GLY A 74 -2.20 10.51 2.17
N ALA A 75 -3.19 9.79 1.65
CA ALA A 75 -4.60 10.14 1.73
C ALA A 75 -5.45 8.90 2.05
N GLU A 76 -6.64 9.11 2.63
CA GLU A 76 -7.66 8.07 2.65
C GLU A 76 -8.30 7.99 1.26
N ILE A 77 -8.59 6.77 0.82
CA ILE A 77 -9.34 6.51 -0.41
C ILE A 77 -10.61 5.74 -0.07
N SER A 78 -11.55 5.70 -1.01
CA SER A 78 -12.74 4.87 -0.85
C SER A 78 -12.41 3.38 -1.05
N ALA A 79 -13.22 2.52 -0.45
CA ALA A 79 -13.19 1.08 -0.72
C ALA A 79 -13.34 0.78 -2.23
N GLN A 80 -14.15 1.56 -2.95
CA GLN A 80 -14.38 1.36 -4.37
C GLN A 80 -13.12 1.63 -5.21
N GLU A 81 -12.36 2.68 -4.86
CA GLU A 81 -11.08 2.99 -5.51
C GLU A 81 -10.05 1.90 -5.23
N PHE A 82 -9.94 1.43 -3.97
CA PHE A 82 -9.08 0.31 -3.62
C PHE A 82 -9.42 -0.94 -4.44
N GLU A 83 -10.69 -1.33 -4.45
CA GLU A 83 -11.17 -2.52 -5.16
C GLU A 83 -10.95 -2.44 -6.69
N ALA A 84 -11.03 -1.24 -7.27
CA ALA A 84 -10.71 -1.03 -8.67
C ALA A 84 -9.23 -1.31 -8.96
N LEU A 85 -8.32 -0.83 -8.09
CA LEU A 85 -6.89 -1.12 -8.21
C LEU A 85 -6.59 -2.61 -7.96
N TRP A 86 -7.22 -3.21 -6.95
CA TRP A 86 -7.03 -4.63 -6.62
C TRP A 86 -7.40 -5.53 -7.80
N ARG A 87 -8.59 -5.33 -8.39
CA ARG A 87 -9.02 -6.06 -9.60
C ARG A 87 -8.15 -5.80 -10.83
N GLN A 88 -7.38 -4.72 -10.85
CA GLN A 88 -6.50 -4.41 -11.98
C GLN A 88 -5.14 -5.09 -11.84
N TYR A 89 -4.61 -5.22 -10.62
CA TYR A 89 -3.21 -5.61 -10.39
C TYR A 89 -3.03 -6.94 -9.65
N ALA A 90 -4.00 -7.36 -8.84
CA ALA A 90 -3.92 -8.58 -8.03
C ALA A 90 -4.66 -9.79 -8.65
N SER A 91 -5.48 -9.57 -9.69
CA SER A 91 -6.10 -10.67 -10.43
C SER A 91 -5.11 -11.22 -11.47
N ALA A 92 -4.67 -12.46 -11.26
CA ALA A 92 -4.15 -13.31 -12.34
C ALA A 92 -5.29 -13.70 -13.30
#